data_AF-A0A539DB96-F1
#
_entry.id   AF-A0A539DB96-F1
#
_cell.length_a   1.000
_cell.length_b   1.000
_cell.length_c   1.000
_cell.angle_alpha   90.00
_cell.angle_beta   90.00
_cell.angle_gamma   90.00
#
_symmetry.space_group_name_H-M   'P 1'
#
loop_
_entity.id
_entity.type
_entity.pdbx_description
1 polymer ?
#
loop_
_entity_poly.entity_id
_entity_poly.type
_entity_poly.pdbx_seq_one_letter_code
_entity_poly.pdbx_strand_id
1 'polypeptide(L)'
;MAIAVVEPSGTLVAFGRMDDVQYGSIAVSQAKARSAALFRTATAVTEERLASGRMALLAIDGMVPVAGGVPIVVDGRVVGAIGVSGASSAQDDEVARAAIASALGG
;
A
#
# COMPACT_ATOMS: atom_id res chain seq x y z
N MET A 1 1.71 -9.45 10.59
CA MET A 1 1.59 -8.42 9.52
C MET A 1 2.97 -7.94 9.10
N ALA A 2 3.12 -7.50 7.85
CA ALA A 2 4.29 -6.86 7.28
C ALA A 2 3.92 -5.45 6.81
N ILE A 3 4.75 -4.47 7.12
CA ILE A 3 4.51 -3.05 6.87
C ILE A 3 5.74 -2.47 6.19
N ALA A 4 5.53 -1.81 5.05
CA ALA A 4 6.57 -1.14 4.28
C ALA A 4 6.21 0.35 4.12
N VAL A 5 7.22 1.22 4.20
CA VAL A 5 7.11 2.65 3.89
C VAL A 5 8.11 2.96 2.78
N VAL A 6 7.66 3.69 1.77
CA VAL A 6 8.47 4.05 0.59
C VAL A 6 8.47 5.55 0.34
N GLU A 7 9.52 6.03 -0.33
CA GLU A 7 9.61 7.37 -0.92
C GLU A 7 8.58 7.53 -2.07
N PRO A 8 8.33 8.76 -2.57
CA PRO A 8 7.49 8.98 -3.74
C PRO A 8 7.96 8.23 -5.00
N SER A 9 9.26 7.93 -5.08
CA SER A 9 9.89 7.12 -6.15
C SER A 9 9.54 5.63 -6.05
N GLY A 10 8.98 5.19 -4.92
CA GLY A 10 8.74 3.78 -4.60
C GLY A 10 9.94 3.07 -3.97
N THR A 11 11.05 3.77 -3.70
CA THR A 11 12.20 3.22 -2.98
C THR A 11 11.87 2.98 -1.51
N LEU A 12 12.29 1.84 -0.98
CA LEU A 12 12.04 1.45 0.42
C LEU A 12 12.76 2.38 1.41
N VAL A 13 12.02 2.90 2.38
CA VAL A 13 12.53 3.71 3.49
C VAL A 13 12.59 2.89 4.77
N ALA A 14 11.49 2.22 5.10
CA ALA A 14 11.38 1.43 6.32
C ALA A 14 10.55 0.17 6.07
N PHE A 15 10.91 -0.91 6.77
CA PHE A 15 10.18 -2.17 6.75
C PHE A 15 10.18 -2.81 8.13
N GLY A 16 9.03 -3.33 8.54
CA GLY A 16 8.87 -4.09 9.77
C GLY A 16 7.85 -5.20 9.59
N ARG A 17 8.01 -6.30 10.32
CA ARG A 17 7.03 -7.39 10.33
C ARG A 17 6.90 -8.01 11.71
N MET A 18 5.72 -8.56 11.98
CA MET A 18 5.50 -9.45 13.11
C MET A 18 6.14 -10.81 12.85
N ASP A 19 6.39 -11.54 13.94
CA ASP A 19 6.75 -12.95 13.89
C ASP A 19 5.66 -13.76 13.20
N ASP A 20 6.06 -14.84 12.55
CA ASP A 20 5.20 -15.81 11.84
C ASP A 20 4.25 -15.24 10.77
N VAL A 21 4.44 -13.99 10.32
CA VAL A 21 3.72 -13.49 9.14
C VAL A 21 4.03 -14.36 7.92
N GLN A 22 3.04 -14.59 7.07
CA GLN A 22 3.24 -15.25 5.79
C GLN A 22 4.38 -14.57 5.02
N TYR A 23 5.42 -15.32 4.65
CA TYR A 23 6.62 -14.74 4.01
C TYR A 23 6.31 -13.96 2.72
N GLY A 24 5.28 -14.35 1.97
CA GLY A 24 4.81 -13.60 0.80
C GLY A 24 4.37 -12.16 1.12
N SER A 25 3.89 -11.91 2.34
CA SER A 25 3.48 -10.57 2.80
C SER A 25 4.63 -9.56 2.81
N ILE A 26 5.89 -10.03 2.90
CA ILE A 26 7.07 -9.17 2.85
C ILE A 26 7.13 -8.45 1.49
N ALA A 27 7.14 -9.22 0.39
CA ALA A 27 7.18 -8.64 -0.95
C ALA A 27 5.87 -7.92 -1.30
N VAL A 28 4.72 -8.46 -0.88
CA VAL A 28 3.41 -7.86 -1.18
C VAL A 28 3.24 -6.50 -0.50
N SER A 29 3.64 -6.34 0.76
CA SER A 29 3.56 -5.03 1.44
C SER A 29 4.41 -3.97 0.74
N GLN A 30 5.64 -4.31 0.32
CA GLN A 30 6.51 -3.42 -0.43
C GLN A 30 5.92 -3.06 -1.81
N ALA A 31 5.35 -4.04 -2.51
CA ALA A 31 4.74 -3.82 -3.82
C ALA A 31 3.46 -2.96 -3.72
N LYS A 32 2.61 -3.17 -2.70
CA LYS A 32 1.46 -2.32 -2.41
C LYS A 32 1.88 -0.87 -2.12
N ALA A 33 2.90 -0.66 -1.28
CA ALA A 33 3.43 0.66 -0.98
C ALA A 33 3.95 1.35 -2.24
N ARG A 34 4.78 0.65 -3.03
CA ARG A 34 5.34 1.15 -4.28
C ARG A 34 4.24 1.52 -5.29
N SER A 35 3.24 0.67 -5.47
CA SER A 35 2.09 0.95 -6.34
C SER A 35 1.36 2.22 -5.89
N ALA A 36 1.08 2.35 -4.60
CA ALA A 36 0.41 3.52 -4.06
C ALA A 36 1.21 4.82 -4.26
N ALA A 37 2.54 4.78 -4.08
CA ALA A 37 3.42 5.93 -4.31
C ALA A 37 3.44 6.34 -5.79
N LEU A 38 3.71 5.39 -6.70
CA LEU A 38 3.88 5.67 -8.13
C LEU A 38 2.60 6.16 -8.80
N PHE A 39 1.47 5.53 -8.50
CA PHE A 39 0.17 5.89 -9.07
C PHE A 39 -0.59 6.93 -8.25
N ARG A 40 -0.02 7.38 -7.12
CA ARG A 40 -0.61 8.38 -6.21
C ARG A 40 -2.07 8.06 -5.85
N THR A 41 -2.37 6.77 -5.72
CA THR A 41 -3.72 6.23 -5.58
C THR A 41 -3.68 5.06 -4.62
N ALA A 42 -4.63 4.99 -3.68
CA ALA A 42 -4.75 3.84 -2.78
C ALA A 42 -5.04 2.56 -3.57
N THR A 43 -4.38 1.45 -3.22
CA THR A 43 -4.52 0.20 -3.95
C THR A 43 -5.91 -0.41 -3.85
N ALA A 44 -6.67 -0.06 -2.79
CA ALA A 44 -8.09 -0.39 -2.65
C ALA A 44 -8.95 0.15 -3.81
N VAL A 45 -8.66 1.37 -4.29
CA VAL A 45 -9.37 1.96 -5.44
C VAL A 45 -9.09 1.18 -6.72
N THR A 46 -7.87 0.69 -6.88
CA THR A 46 -7.51 -0.13 -8.05
C THR A 46 -8.02 -1.56 -7.96
N GLU A 47 -8.14 -2.12 -6.74
CA GLU A 47 -8.81 -3.40 -6.49
C GLU A 47 -10.30 -3.31 -6.86
N GLU A 48 -11.00 -2.27 -6.43
CA GLU A 48 -12.41 -2.04 -6.78
C GLU A 48 -12.60 -1.94 -8.31
N ARG A 49 -11.74 -1.18 -9.00
CA ARG A 49 -11.78 -1.07 -10.47
C ARG A 49 -11.49 -2.40 -11.17
N LEU A 50 -10.60 -3.22 -10.62
CA LEU A 50 -10.33 -4.55 -11.16
C LEU A 50 -11.58 -5.43 -10.99
N ALA A 51 -12.18 -5.43 -9.80
CA ALA A 51 -13.42 -6.15 -9.51
C ALA A 51 -14.59 -5.68 -10.39
N SER A 52 -14.61 -4.41 -10.81
CA SER A 52 -15.59 -3.86 -11.76
C SER A 52 -15.29 -4.21 -13.24
N GLY A 53 -14.35 -5.12 -13.51
CA GLY A 53 -14.04 -5.64 -14.85
C GLY A 53 -12.89 -4.91 -15.58
N ARG A 54 -12.16 -4.00 -14.95
CA ARG A 54 -11.04 -3.27 -15.59
C ARG A 54 -9.75 -4.10 -15.62
N MET A 55 -9.79 -5.24 -16.31
CA MET A 55 -8.69 -6.22 -16.39
C MET A 55 -7.36 -5.64 -16.89
N ALA A 56 -7.39 -4.57 -17.68
CA ALA A 56 -6.20 -3.88 -18.18
C ALA A 56 -5.25 -3.40 -17.07
N LEU A 57 -5.73 -3.21 -15.83
CA LEU A 57 -4.89 -2.85 -14.68
C LEU A 57 -3.80 -3.88 -14.39
N LEU A 58 -4.04 -5.16 -14.69
CA LEU A 58 -3.07 -6.25 -14.48
C LEU A 58 -1.88 -6.21 -15.45
N ALA A 59 -2.00 -5.47 -16.55
CA ALA A 59 -0.93 -5.31 -17.54
C ALA A 59 -0.04 -4.09 -17.27
N ILE A 60 -0.35 -3.29 -16.25
CA ILE A 60 0.42 -2.08 -15.92
C ILE A 60 1.58 -2.47 -15.00
N ASP A 61 2.81 -2.18 -15.44
CA ASP A 61 4.00 -2.44 -14.63
C ASP A 61 3.95 -1.68 -13.29
N GLY A 62 4.24 -2.40 -12.21
CA GLY A 62 4.23 -1.87 -10.85
C GLY A 62 2.85 -1.61 -10.23
N MET A 63 1.75 -1.87 -10.94
CA MET A 63 0.40 -1.75 -10.40
C MET A 63 0.04 -2.97 -9.56
N VAL A 64 -0.40 -2.75 -8.33
CA VAL A 64 -0.86 -3.81 -7.42
C VAL A 64 -2.30 -3.52 -6.99
N PRO A 65 -3.31 -4.09 -7.69
CA PRO A 65 -4.72 -3.86 -7.38
C PRO A 65 -5.20 -4.74 -6.23
N VAL A 66 -4.54 -4.61 -5.07
CA VAL A 66 -4.87 -5.31 -3.81
C VAL A 66 -4.75 -4.32 -2.66
N ALA A 67 -5.82 -4.09 -1.90
CA ALA A 67 -5.89 -3.08 -0.83
C ALA A 67 -4.83 -3.27 0.26
N GLY A 68 -4.50 -2.18 0.95
CA GLY A 68 -3.41 -2.13 1.93
C GLY A 68 -2.25 -1.23 1.54
N GLY A 69 -2.23 -0.65 0.34
CA GLY A 69 -1.29 0.39 -0.08
C GLY A 69 -1.97 1.76 -0.06
N VAL A 70 -1.43 2.72 0.70
CA VAL A 70 -2.03 4.05 0.86
C VAL A 70 -0.97 5.16 0.69
N PRO A 71 -1.19 6.15 -0.18
CA PRO A 71 -0.30 7.31 -0.29
C PRO A 71 -0.29 8.14 1.00
N ILE A 72 0.89 8.59 1.42
CA ILE A 72 1.05 9.54 2.51
C ILE A 72 1.00 10.95 1.90
N VAL A 73 0.03 11.75 2.32
CA VAL A 73 -0.22 13.09 1.77
C VAL A 73 0.00 14.15 2.84
N VAL A 74 0.88 15.11 2.57
CA VAL A 74 1.15 16.28 3.41
C VAL A 74 1.05 17.53 2.54
N ASP A 75 0.28 18.52 2.97
CA ASP A 75 0.04 19.77 2.22
C ASP A 75 -0.40 19.54 0.76
N GLY A 76 -1.25 18.54 0.55
CA GLY A 76 -1.76 18.16 -0.78
C GLY A 76 -0.74 17.47 -1.69
N ARG A 77 0.45 17.12 -1.19
CA ARG A 77 1.52 16.45 -1.94
C ARG A 77 1.73 15.03 -1.42
N VAL A 78 1.89 14.07 -2.34
CA VAL A 78 2.31 12.71 -1.99
C VAL A 78 3.79 12.73 -1.64
N VAL A 79 4.10 12.49 -0.37
CA VAL A 79 5.47 12.46 0.18
C VAL A 79 6.01 11.05 0.38
N GLY A 80 5.20 10.04 0.10
CA GLY A 80 5.56 8.63 0.17
C GLY A 80 4.31 7.77 0.14
N ALA A 81 4.45 6.50 0.50
CA ALA A 81 3.32 5.61 0.72
C ALA A 81 3.65 4.55 1.77
N ILE A 82 2.60 4.03 2.40
CA ILE A 82 2.65 2.85 3.25
C ILE A 82 2.01 1.67 2.52
N GLY A 83 2.51 0.47 2.77
CA GLY A 83 1.91 -0.78 2.32
C GLY A 83 1.87 -1.80 3.44
N VAL A 84 0.72 -2.46 3.58
CA VAL A 84 0.44 -3.42 4.65
C VAL A 84 0.00 -4.74 4.04
N SER A 85 0.50 -5.85 4.59
CA SER A 85 0.13 -7.19 4.16
C SER A 85 0.17 -8.21 5.30
N GLY A 86 -0.77 -9.15 5.29
CA GLY A 86 -0.77 -10.33 6.16
C GLY A 86 -2.10 -10.57 6.88
N ALA A 87 -3.12 -9.75 6.60
CA ALA A 87 -4.51 -9.97 6.98
C ALA A 87 -5.41 -9.96 5.73
N SER A 88 -6.72 -9.75 5.92
CA SER A 88 -7.62 -9.50 4.77
C SER A 88 -7.33 -8.13 4.12
N SER A 89 -7.70 -7.97 2.83
CA SER A 89 -7.58 -6.69 2.11
C SER A 89 -8.13 -5.50 2.90
N ALA A 90 -9.31 -5.66 3.52
CA ALA A 90 -9.95 -4.61 4.31
C ALA A 90 -9.15 -4.25 5.58
N GLN A 91 -8.65 -5.27 6.30
CA GLN A 91 -7.85 -5.06 7.51
C GLN A 91 -6.47 -4.46 7.19
N ASP A 92 -5.84 -4.88 6.11
CA ASP A 92 -4.58 -4.29 5.64
C ASP A 92 -4.76 -2.79 5.32
N ASP A 93 -5.86 -2.41 4.65
CA ASP A 93 -6.18 -1.02 4.32
C ASP A 93 -6.51 -0.18 5.56
N GLU A 94 -7.28 -0.74 6.49
CA GLU A 94 -7.61 -0.10 7.77
C GLU A 94 -6.34 0.22 8.57
N VAL A 95 -5.44 -0.76 8.72
CA VAL A 95 -4.18 -0.57 9.46
C VAL A 95 -3.28 0.45 8.76
N ALA A 96 -3.21 0.43 7.43
CA ALA A 96 -2.44 1.42 6.66
C ALA A 96 -2.93 2.86 6.94
N ARG A 97 -4.25 3.08 6.93
CA ARG A 97 -4.86 4.39 7.21
C ARG A 97 -4.66 4.83 8.65
N ALA A 98 -4.86 3.91 9.60
CA ALA A 98 -4.66 4.19 11.02
C ALA A 98 -3.21 4.60 11.33
N ALA A 99 -2.23 3.92 10.72
CA ALA A 99 -0.83 4.26 10.85
C ALA A 99 -0.51 5.67 10.33
N ILE A 100 -1.08 6.07 9.18
CA ILE A 100 -0.92 7.43 8.64
C ILE A 100 -1.56 8.46 9.56
N ALA A 101 -2.81 8.23 10.00
CA ALA A 101 -3.52 9.16 10.88
C ALA A 101 -2.73 9.41 12.18
N SER A 102 -2.26 8.34 12.82
CA SER A 102 -1.42 8.43 14.02
C SER A 102 -0.11 9.19 13.80
N ALA A 103 0.56 8.99 12.66
CA ALA A 103 1.82 9.65 12.35
C ALA A 103 1.65 11.15 12.02
N LEU A 104 0.50 11.56 11.47
CA LEU A 104 0.21 12.94 11.09
C LEU A 104 -0.56 13.73 12.16
N GLY A 105 -0.79 13.14 13.34
CA GLY A 105 -1.41 13.81 14.48
C GLY A 105 -2.93 13.97 14.39
N GLY A 106 -3.61 13.04 13.70
CA GLY A 106 -5.08 12.92 13.64
C GLY A 106 -5.65 11.98 14.69
#